data_AF-A0A2E4W493-F1
#
_entry.id   AF-A0A2E4W493-F1
#
_cell.length_a   1.000
_cell.length_b   1.000
_cell.length_c   1.000
_cell.angle_alpha   90.00
_cell.angle_beta   90.00
_cell.angle_gamma   90.00
#
_symmetry.space_group_name_H-M   'P 1'
#
loop_
_entity.id
_entity.type
_entity.pdbx_description
1 polymer ?
#
loop_
_entity_poly.entity_id
_entity_poly.type
_entity_poly.pdbx_seq_one_letter_code
_entity_poly.pdbx_strand_id
1 'polypeptide(L)'
;MEDITKEIEELYGIKTSCKECVFAMYVGKTQMDCSLGRLDKFREGCVPVIESYDEDDKEFFVIERFCNTYRPEDWKPRDKKMTKEDSVLKEAQPTFDFIIIHDSSKDIGSLEKTLSDIKQQAPLPKRVVVVEKGGKDKMGIIGVLERHLSDLPVSYRYVVYMDDEYEGSLDFIDESFKQVDSMYYCVLDSSKDVIANIIKRVDTIINQDMRPLSVIKPDEGYHGLVVQSILHQELLPEAEDRNILRKIIELSESTGEQGFIFYWKSL
;
A
#
# COMPACT_ATOMS: atom_id res chain seq x y z
N MET A 1 18.59 -6.29 -31.18
CA MET A 1 17.95 -6.61 -29.90
C MET A 1 17.88 -5.37 -29.01
N GLU A 2 18.95 -4.58 -28.88
CA GLU A 2 18.93 -3.27 -28.18
C GLU A 2 17.90 -2.26 -28.74
N ASP A 3 17.66 -2.25 -30.06
CA ASP A 3 16.71 -1.31 -30.69
C ASP A 3 15.24 -1.58 -30.32
N ILE A 4 14.87 -2.86 -30.16
CA ILE A 4 13.49 -3.27 -29.86
C ILE A 4 13.17 -2.99 -28.38
N THR A 5 14.14 -3.15 -27.48
CA THR A 5 13.96 -2.84 -26.06
C THR A 5 13.72 -1.34 -25.85
N LYS A 6 14.42 -0.50 -26.62
CA LYS A 6 14.28 0.96 -26.58
C LYS A 6 12.95 1.45 -27.19
N GLU A 7 12.53 0.85 -28.30
CA GLU A 7 11.20 1.12 -28.88
C GLU A 7 10.06 0.63 -27.97
N ILE A 8 10.23 -0.49 -27.24
CA ILE A 8 9.24 -0.99 -26.27
C ILE A 8 9.18 -0.12 -24.99
N GLU A 9 10.32 0.36 -24.50
CA GLU A 9 10.40 1.34 -23.40
C GLU A 9 9.73 2.67 -23.77
N GLU A 10 9.90 3.15 -25.01
CA GLU A 10 9.25 4.37 -25.50
C GLU A 10 7.75 4.19 -25.76
N LEU A 11 7.28 2.97 -26.03
CA LEU A 11 5.87 2.67 -26.35
C LEU A 11 4.97 2.32 -25.15
N TYR A 12 5.51 1.98 -23.97
CA TYR A 12 4.72 1.44 -22.85
C TYR A 12 4.94 2.08 -21.47
N GLY A 13 5.53 3.27 -21.39
CA GLY A 13 5.53 4.04 -20.15
C GLY A 13 4.14 4.60 -19.82
N ILE A 14 3.64 4.38 -18.59
CA ILE A 14 2.41 5.05 -18.14
C ILE A 14 2.69 6.55 -18.03
N LYS A 15 2.02 7.36 -18.85
CA LYS A 15 2.14 8.82 -18.86
C LYS A 15 0.87 9.47 -18.32
N THR A 16 1.03 10.57 -17.59
CA THR A 16 -0.09 11.44 -17.17
C THR A 16 0.04 12.80 -17.83
N SER A 17 -0.93 13.16 -18.68
CA SER A 17 -1.05 14.52 -19.20
C SER A 17 -1.75 15.42 -18.18
N CYS A 18 -1.15 16.57 -17.84
CA CYS A 18 -1.73 17.54 -16.93
C CYS A 18 -2.74 18.49 -17.60
N LYS A 19 -2.91 18.42 -18.93
CA LYS A 19 -3.66 19.38 -19.77
C LYS A 19 -5.05 19.74 -19.25
N GLU A 20 -5.79 18.74 -18.77
CA GLU A 20 -7.19 18.83 -18.33
C GLU A 20 -7.35 18.60 -16.82
N CYS A 21 -6.24 18.60 -16.08
CA CYS A 21 -6.26 18.36 -14.65
C CYS A 21 -6.85 19.59 -13.92
N VAL A 22 -7.85 19.40 -13.08
CA VAL A 22 -8.44 20.49 -12.24
C VAL A 22 -7.45 21.14 -11.29
N PHE A 23 -6.34 20.47 -11.02
CA PHE A 23 -5.28 20.97 -10.15
C PHE A 23 -4.19 21.70 -10.93
N ALA A 24 -4.19 21.68 -12.26
CA ALA A 24 -3.18 22.39 -13.05
C ALA A 24 -3.38 23.91 -12.94
N MET A 25 -2.29 24.63 -12.63
CA MET A 25 -2.28 26.07 -12.48
C MET A 25 -1.70 26.73 -13.73
N TYR A 26 -2.49 27.57 -14.39
CA TYR A 26 -2.12 28.25 -15.63
C TYR A 26 -1.94 29.76 -15.44
N VAL A 27 -0.98 30.34 -16.16
CA VAL A 27 -0.88 31.79 -16.41
C VAL A 27 -1.04 32.01 -17.91
N GLY A 28 -2.19 32.53 -18.33
CA GLY A 28 -2.55 32.57 -19.74
C GLY A 28 -2.71 31.15 -20.30
N LYS A 29 -1.89 30.78 -21.29
CA LYS A 29 -1.88 29.46 -21.93
C LYS A 29 -0.83 28.50 -21.36
N THR A 30 0.04 28.98 -20.47
CA THR A 30 1.17 28.19 -19.95
C THR A 30 0.87 27.64 -18.58
N GLN A 31 0.98 26.31 -18.42
CA GLN A 31 0.93 25.67 -17.11
C GLN A 31 2.20 26.03 -16.33
N MET A 32 2.03 26.61 -15.15
CA MET A 32 3.13 26.95 -14.27
C MET A 32 3.37 25.85 -13.22
N ASP A 33 2.29 25.27 -12.67
CA ASP A 33 2.40 24.25 -11.63
C ASP A 33 1.11 23.39 -11.50
N CYS A 34 0.97 22.66 -10.38
CA CYS A 34 -0.29 22.17 -9.87
C CYS A 34 -0.53 22.60 -8.41
N SER A 35 -1.80 22.78 -8.00
CA SER A 35 -2.15 23.24 -6.64
C SER A 35 -1.77 22.26 -5.52
N LEU A 36 -1.39 21.03 -5.87
CA LEU A 36 -0.88 20.01 -4.94
C LEU A 36 0.65 20.01 -4.82
N GLY A 37 1.38 20.85 -5.57
CA GLY A 37 2.84 20.97 -5.51
C GLY A 37 3.59 19.68 -5.88
N ARG A 38 2.99 18.81 -6.71
CA ARG A 38 3.53 17.46 -7.00
C ARG A 38 4.56 17.44 -8.13
N LEU A 39 4.59 18.46 -9.01
CA LEU A 39 5.52 18.47 -10.15
C LEU A 39 6.97 18.49 -9.68
N ASP A 40 7.29 19.30 -8.67
CA ASP A 40 8.64 19.34 -8.09
C ASP A 40 9.01 18.01 -7.44
N LYS A 41 8.06 17.36 -6.77
CA LYS A 41 8.28 16.03 -6.18
C LYS A 41 8.57 14.95 -7.22
N PHE A 42 7.93 15.01 -8.39
CA PHE A 42 8.26 14.12 -9.50
C PHE A 42 9.68 14.36 -10.01
N ARG A 43 10.07 15.64 -10.20
CA ARG A 43 11.42 16.02 -10.64
C ARG A 43 12.50 15.57 -9.62
N GLU A 44 12.26 15.80 -8.33
CA GLU A 44 13.13 15.37 -7.23
C GLU A 44 13.30 13.84 -7.21
N GLY A 45 12.23 13.10 -7.53
CA GLY A 45 12.22 11.65 -7.64
C GLY A 45 12.80 11.09 -8.95
N CYS A 46 13.49 11.91 -9.75
CA CYS A 46 14.04 11.54 -11.05
C CYS A 46 12.98 11.04 -12.06
N VAL A 47 11.71 11.44 -11.91
CA VAL A 47 10.64 11.13 -12.88
C VAL A 47 10.64 12.24 -13.95
N PRO A 48 10.75 11.90 -15.24
CA PRO A 48 10.68 12.88 -16.32
C PRO A 48 9.35 13.66 -16.31
N VAL A 49 9.46 14.98 -16.31
CA VAL A 49 8.33 15.92 -16.47
C VAL A 49 8.61 16.74 -17.72
N ILE A 50 7.88 16.46 -18.78
CA ILE A 50 8.11 16.97 -20.13
C ILE A 50 7.11 18.11 -20.42
N GLU A 51 7.60 19.22 -20.96
CA GLU A 51 6.74 20.29 -21.48
C GLU A 51 6.15 19.88 -22.83
N SER A 52 4.85 20.11 -23.00
CA SER A 52 4.10 19.77 -24.20
C SER A 52 3.10 20.87 -24.54
N TYR A 53 2.57 20.87 -25.76
CA TYR A 53 1.61 21.85 -26.24
C TYR A 53 0.52 21.17 -27.08
N ASP A 54 -0.67 21.77 -27.11
CA ASP A 54 -1.75 21.31 -27.97
C ASP A 54 -1.89 22.14 -29.26
N GLU A 55 -2.92 21.83 -30.05
CA GLU A 55 -3.23 22.52 -31.32
C GLU A 55 -3.57 24.02 -31.12
N ASP A 56 -3.92 24.43 -29.90
CA ASP A 56 -4.26 25.80 -29.53
C ASP A 56 -3.08 26.54 -28.86
N ASP A 57 -1.86 26.02 -28.95
CA ASP A 57 -0.66 26.53 -28.26
C ASP A 57 -0.82 26.60 -26.73
N LYS A 58 -1.63 25.72 -26.12
CA LYS A 58 -1.72 25.59 -24.67
C LYS A 58 -0.57 24.72 -24.17
N GLU A 59 0.34 25.28 -23.37
CA GLU A 59 1.49 24.58 -22.83
C GLU A 59 1.14 23.88 -21.51
N PHE A 60 1.48 22.60 -21.38
CA PHE A 60 1.19 21.77 -20.20
C PHE A 60 2.28 20.73 -19.94
N PHE A 61 2.28 20.13 -18.75
CA PHE A 61 3.24 19.09 -18.40
C PHE A 61 2.71 17.67 -18.68
N VAL A 62 3.60 16.80 -19.16
CA VAL A 62 3.40 15.35 -19.26
C VAL A 62 4.38 14.67 -18.32
N ILE A 63 3.86 13.89 -17.37
CA ILE A 63 4.65 13.17 -16.38
C ILE A 63 4.81 11.74 -16.88
N GLU A 64 6.04 11.21 -16.94
CA GLU A 64 6.30 9.81 -17.31
C GLU A 64 6.05 8.84 -16.13
N ARG A 65 4.93 9.07 -15.44
CA ARG A 65 4.40 8.23 -14.37
C ARG A 65 2.91 8.50 -14.20
N PHE A 66 2.21 7.54 -13.60
CA PHE A 66 0.85 7.74 -13.11
C PHE A 66 0.80 8.76 -11.97
N CYS A 67 -0.02 9.79 -12.09
CA CYS A 67 -0.37 10.69 -10.98
C CYS A 67 -1.73 10.33 -10.40
N ASN A 68 -1.76 9.77 -9.19
CA ASN A 68 -2.99 9.28 -8.55
C ASN A 68 -4.00 10.38 -8.15
N THR A 69 -3.61 11.66 -8.21
CA THR A 69 -4.52 12.81 -8.01
C THR A 69 -4.91 13.53 -9.29
N TYR A 70 -4.55 13.02 -10.48
CA TYR A 70 -5.11 13.55 -11.71
C TYR A 70 -6.64 13.44 -11.68
N ARG A 71 -7.33 14.54 -11.99
CA ARG A 71 -8.79 14.58 -12.07
C ARG A 71 -9.21 15.50 -13.23
N PRO A 72 -10.09 15.04 -14.13
CA PRO A 72 -10.62 15.86 -15.22
C PRO A 72 -11.51 17.00 -14.72
N GLU A 73 -11.80 17.98 -15.57
CA GLU A 73 -12.53 19.21 -15.21
C GLU A 73 -13.91 18.95 -14.59
N ASP A 74 -14.59 17.89 -15.03
CA ASP A 74 -15.92 17.50 -14.57
C ASP A 74 -15.94 16.78 -13.22
N TRP A 75 -14.77 16.37 -12.70
CA TRP A 75 -14.65 15.73 -11.39
C TRP A 75 -15.06 16.70 -10.26
N LYS A 76 -15.80 16.16 -9.30
CA LYS A 76 -16.30 16.91 -8.14
C LYS A 76 -16.07 16.12 -6.85
N PRO A 77 -15.70 16.81 -5.76
CA PRO A 77 -15.66 16.21 -4.42
C PRO A 77 -16.94 15.47 -4.07
N ARG A 78 -16.80 14.28 -3.47
CA ARG A 78 -17.94 13.55 -2.89
C ARG A 78 -18.56 14.33 -1.72
N ASP A 79 -17.72 14.93 -0.89
CA ASP A 79 -18.15 15.80 0.20
C ASP A 79 -18.00 17.28 -0.20
N LYS A 80 -19.12 17.99 -0.31
CA LYS A 80 -19.16 19.40 -0.70
C LYS A 80 -18.54 20.34 0.35
N LYS A 81 -18.27 19.86 1.57
CA LYS A 81 -17.63 20.64 2.64
C LYS A 81 -16.10 20.60 2.57
N MET A 82 -15.52 19.68 1.80
CA MET A 82 -14.08 19.56 1.63
C MET A 82 -13.62 20.35 0.41
N THR A 83 -12.38 20.84 0.46
CA THR A 83 -11.71 21.40 -0.72
C THR A 83 -11.48 20.30 -1.77
N LYS A 84 -11.20 20.68 -3.02
CA LYS A 84 -10.85 19.71 -4.08
C LYS A 84 -9.59 18.93 -3.69
N GLU A 85 -8.61 19.64 -3.16
CA GLU A 85 -7.32 19.14 -2.70
C GLU A 85 -7.50 18.12 -1.57
N ASP A 86 -8.20 18.47 -0.49
CA ASP A 86 -8.43 17.56 0.64
C ASP A 86 -9.21 16.31 0.18
N SER A 87 -10.15 16.49 -0.73
CA SER A 87 -10.97 15.39 -1.24
C SER A 87 -10.14 14.41 -2.05
N VAL A 88 -9.30 14.90 -2.96
CA VAL A 88 -8.46 14.01 -3.79
C VAL A 88 -7.37 13.34 -2.96
N LEU A 89 -6.81 14.02 -1.96
CA LEU A 89 -5.83 13.43 -1.03
C LEU A 89 -6.46 12.34 -0.17
N LYS A 90 -7.70 12.53 0.29
CA LYS A 90 -8.46 11.50 0.99
C LYS A 90 -8.79 10.30 0.09
N GLU A 91 -9.11 10.54 -1.19
CA GLU A 91 -9.32 9.46 -2.17
C GLU A 91 -8.03 8.69 -2.49
N ALA A 92 -6.89 9.39 -2.49
CA ALA A 92 -5.57 8.82 -2.76
C ALA A 92 -4.94 8.10 -1.54
N GLN A 93 -5.55 8.22 -0.36
CA GLN A 93 -5.07 7.60 0.86
C GLN A 93 -5.03 6.08 0.71
N PRO A 94 -3.89 5.42 1.02
CA PRO A 94 -3.78 3.98 0.90
C PRO A 94 -4.70 3.28 1.90
N THR A 95 -5.42 2.25 1.44
CA THR A 95 -6.18 1.36 2.31
C THR A 95 -5.31 0.22 2.80
N PHE A 96 -5.57 -0.23 4.03
CA PHE A 96 -4.77 -1.23 4.73
C PHE A 96 -5.63 -2.33 5.35
N ASP A 97 -5.17 -3.56 5.20
CA ASP A 97 -5.62 -4.70 6.01
C ASP A 97 -4.49 -5.15 6.94
N PHE A 98 -4.82 -5.56 8.17
CA PHE A 98 -3.87 -6.23 9.05
C PHE A 98 -4.13 -7.73 9.08
N ILE A 99 -3.06 -8.52 8.95
CA ILE A 99 -3.06 -9.95 9.19
C ILE A 99 -2.29 -10.17 10.50
N ILE A 100 -2.97 -10.61 11.55
CA ILE A 100 -2.38 -10.85 12.86
C ILE A 100 -2.22 -12.35 13.05
N ILE A 101 -0.99 -12.80 13.23
CA ILE A 101 -0.66 -14.18 13.55
C ILE A 101 -0.67 -14.34 15.08
N HIS A 102 -1.54 -15.22 15.56
CA HIS A 102 -1.66 -15.56 16.96
C HIS A 102 -1.38 -17.06 17.15
N ASP A 103 -0.33 -17.35 17.91
CA ASP A 103 0.00 -18.72 18.29
C ASP A 103 -0.81 -19.09 19.53
N SER A 104 -1.56 -20.20 19.47
CA SER A 104 -2.41 -20.66 20.57
C SER A 104 -1.66 -21.03 21.85
N SER A 105 -0.32 -21.11 21.81
CA SER A 105 0.53 -21.23 23.01
C SER A 105 0.74 -19.90 23.74
N LYS A 106 0.39 -18.76 23.11
CA LYS A 106 0.57 -17.43 23.68
C LYS A 106 -0.67 -17.00 24.47
N ASP A 107 -0.44 -16.07 25.38
CA ASP A 107 -1.52 -15.46 26.17
C ASP A 107 -2.40 -14.58 25.28
N ILE A 108 -3.71 -14.67 25.45
CA ILE A 108 -4.69 -13.89 24.69
C ILE A 108 -4.51 -12.37 24.90
N GLY A 109 -3.94 -11.96 26.04
CA GLY A 109 -3.62 -10.57 26.33
C GLY A 109 -2.62 -9.96 25.35
N SER A 110 -1.78 -10.78 24.69
CA SER A 110 -0.90 -10.27 23.62
C SER A 110 -1.71 -9.80 22.41
N LEU A 111 -2.73 -10.57 22.01
CA LEU A 111 -3.66 -10.19 20.95
C LEU A 111 -4.47 -8.93 21.32
N GLU A 112 -4.95 -8.84 22.56
CA GLU A 112 -5.65 -7.64 23.05
C GLU A 112 -4.80 -6.38 22.94
N LYS A 113 -3.51 -6.49 23.29
CA LYS A 113 -2.55 -5.39 23.12
C LYS A 113 -2.38 -5.01 21.65
N THR A 114 -2.11 -5.97 20.76
CA THR A 114 -1.97 -5.71 19.32
C THR A 114 -3.20 -5.03 18.73
N LEU A 115 -4.41 -5.47 19.09
CA LEU A 115 -5.66 -4.85 18.64
C LEU A 115 -5.85 -3.44 19.20
N SER A 116 -5.41 -3.20 20.44
CA SER A 116 -5.40 -1.87 21.04
C SER A 116 -4.45 -0.92 20.30
N ASP A 117 -3.29 -1.41 19.88
CA ASP A 117 -2.31 -0.64 19.08
C ASP A 117 -2.86 -0.35 17.67
N ILE A 118 -3.62 -1.29 17.08
CA ILE A 118 -4.31 -1.10 15.79
C ILE A 118 -5.46 -0.09 15.90
N LYS A 119 -6.23 -0.10 17.00
CA LYS A 119 -7.32 0.86 17.25
C LYS A 119 -6.82 2.31 17.36
N GLN A 120 -5.54 2.50 17.70
CA GLN A 120 -4.89 3.81 17.79
C GLN A 120 -4.32 4.31 16.46
N GLN A 121 -4.39 3.53 15.38
CA GLN A 121 -3.91 3.96 14.07
C GLN A 121 -4.83 5.04 13.48
N ALA A 122 -4.23 6.05 12.86
CA ALA A 122 -4.94 7.07 12.10
C ALA A 122 -4.31 7.21 10.70
N PRO A 123 -5.00 6.81 9.61
CA PRO A 123 -6.37 6.28 9.56
C PRO A 123 -6.50 4.87 10.15
N LEU A 124 -7.73 4.42 10.38
CA LEU A 124 -8.04 3.04 10.75
C LEU A 124 -7.88 2.10 9.54
N PRO A 125 -7.53 0.81 9.77
CA PRO A 125 -7.54 -0.18 8.70
C PRO A 125 -8.96 -0.46 8.20
N LYS A 126 -9.06 -1.01 6.99
CA LYS A 126 -10.33 -1.52 6.43
C LYS A 126 -10.68 -2.89 7.00
N ARG A 127 -9.67 -3.73 7.24
CA ARG A 127 -9.85 -5.07 7.80
C ARG A 127 -8.77 -5.48 8.80
N VAL A 128 -9.17 -6.31 9.75
CA VAL A 128 -8.26 -7.10 10.60
C VAL A 128 -8.57 -8.59 10.43
N VAL A 129 -7.57 -9.39 10.09
CA VAL A 129 -7.67 -10.84 9.96
C VAL A 129 -6.81 -11.46 11.03
N VAL A 130 -7.41 -12.15 12.01
CA VAL A 130 -6.66 -12.92 13.01
C VAL A 130 -6.54 -14.36 12.52
N VAL A 131 -5.30 -14.82 12.46
CA VAL A 131 -4.89 -16.14 12.03
C VAL A 131 -4.38 -16.88 13.28
N GLU A 132 -5.17 -17.83 13.77
CA GLU A 132 -4.76 -18.66 14.90
C GLU A 132 -4.01 -19.90 14.40
N LYS A 133 -2.85 -20.16 14.99
CA LYS A 133 -2.14 -21.44 14.83
C LYS A 133 -2.60 -22.43 15.90
N GLY A 134 -3.15 -23.57 15.48
CA GLY A 134 -3.52 -24.70 16.34
C GLY A 134 -4.97 -24.72 16.86
N GLY A 135 -5.76 -23.67 16.63
CA GLY A 135 -7.21 -23.71 16.78
C GLY A 135 -7.77 -24.00 18.18
N LYS A 136 -7.11 -23.54 19.26
CA LYS A 136 -7.45 -23.91 20.64
C LYS A 136 -8.40 -22.92 21.33
N ASP A 137 -8.35 -21.63 21.01
CA ASP A 137 -9.12 -20.59 21.71
C ASP A 137 -9.99 -19.73 20.78
N LYS A 138 -10.79 -20.39 19.95
CA LYS A 138 -11.72 -19.73 19.04
C LYS A 138 -12.63 -18.70 19.72
N MET A 139 -13.24 -19.07 20.85
CA MET A 139 -14.22 -18.21 21.52
C MET A 139 -13.55 -17.03 22.22
N GLY A 140 -12.36 -17.21 22.80
CA GLY A 140 -11.59 -16.11 23.37
C GLY A 140 -11.18 -15.10 22.30
N ILE A 141 -10.65 -15.58 21.18
CA ILE A 141 -10.24 -14.71 20.05
C ILE A 141 -11.42 -13.93 19.46
N ILE A 142 -12.56 -14.58 19.23
CA ILE A 142 -13.77 -13.90 18.75
C ILE A 142 -14.24 -12.85 19.77
N GLY A 143 -14.27 -13.19 21.07
CA GLY A 143 -14.66 -12.26 22.12
C GLY A 143 -13.75 -11.03 22.20
N VAL A 144 -12.46 -11.20 21.97
CA VAL A 144 -11.47 -10.12 21.90
C VAL A 144 -11.68 -9.24 20.66
N LEU A 145 -11.89 -9.85 19.49
CA LEU A 145 -12.20 -9.11 18.26
C LEU A 145 -13.46 -8.24 18.41
N GLU A 146 -14.54 -8.80 18.93
CA GLU A 146 -15.79 -8.08 19.17
C GLU A 146 -15.60 -6.89 20.12
N ARG A 147 -14.86 -7.09 21.21
CA ARG A 147 -14.63 -6.03 22.21
C ARG A 147 -13.84 -4.85 21.64
N HIS A 148 -12.89 -5.10 20.75
CA HIS A 148 -11.99 -4.06 20.24
C HIS A 148 -12.47 -3.38 18.96
N LEU A 149 -13.18 -4.11 18.08
CA LEU A 149 -13.44 -3.67 16.71
C LEU A 149 -14.93 -3.46 16.37
N SER A 150 -15.88 -3.98 17.17
CA SER A 150 -17.32 -3.91 16.83
C SER A 150 -17.90 -2.49 16.79
N ASP A 151 -17.30 -1.56 17.52
CA ASP A 151 -17.68 -0.13 17.56
C ASP A 151 -17.01 0.70 16.46
N LEU A 152 -16.15 0.09 15.65
CA LEU A 152 -15.35 0.75 14.63
C LEU A 152 -15.83 0.40 13.22
N PRO A 153 -15.59 1.26 12.22
CA PRO A 153 -15.84 0.95 10.81
C PRO A 153 -14.75 0.01 10.24
N VAL A 154 -14.37 -1.03 10.98
CA VAL A 154 -13.31 -1.98 10.65
C VAL A 154 -13.94 -3.36 10.51
N SER A 155 -13.81 -3.98 9.34
CA SER A 155 -14.22 -5.37 9.17
C SER A 155 -13.23 -6.31 9.87
N TYR A 156 -13.66 -7.43 10.41
CA TYR A 156 -12.73 -8.41 10.93
C TYR A 156 -13.08 -9.84 10.57
N ARG A 157 -12.06 -10.70 10.51
CA ARG A 157 -12.17 -12.14 10.25
C ARG A 157 -11.28 -12.92 11.20
N TYR A 158 -11.72 -14.13 11.51
CA TYR A 158 -10.95 -15.10 12.26
C TYR A 158 -10.76 -16.35 11.39
N VAL A 159 -9.51 -16.78 11.26
CA VAL A 159 -9.08 -17.92 10.45
C VAL A 159 -8.24 -18.83 11.34
N VAL A 160 -8.42 -20.14 11.18
CA VAL A 160 -7.65 -21.15 11.90
C VAL A 160 -6.80 -21.93 10.91
N TYR A 161 -5.52 -22.09 11.25
CA TYR A 161 -4.64 -23.02 10.58
C TYR A 161 -4.34 -24.19 11.53
N MET A 162 -4.69 -25.39 11.07
CA MET A 162 -4.61 -26.63 11.85
C MET A 162 -3.32 -27.43 11.58
N ASP A 163 -2.53 -27.06 10.57
CA ASP A 163 -1.38 -27.87 10.14
C ASP A 163 -0.06 -27.46 10.81
N ASP A 164 0.62 -28.49 11.33
CA ASP A 164 2.00 -28.45 11.80
C ASP A 164 3.00 -28.39 10.63
N GLU A 165 2.54 -28.65 9.39
CA GLU A 165 3.38 -28.67 8.17
C GLU A 165 3.98 -27.30 7.79
N TYR A 166 3.55 -26.22 8.46
CA TYR A 166 3.99 -24.85 8.20
C TYR A 166 4.92 -24.30 9.29
N GLU A 167 5.47 -25.15 10.16
CA GLU A 167 6.54 -24.74 11.09
C GLU A 167 7.77 -24.27 10.31
N GLY A 168 7.91 -22.96 10.17
CA GLY A 168 9.03 -22.30 9.49
C GLY A 168 8.76 -21.87 8.05
N SER A 169 7.63 -22.26 7.44
CA SER A 169 7.23 -21.72 6.14
C SER A 169 6.33 -20.48 6.29
N LEU A 170 6.38 -19.60 5.29
CA LEU A 170 5.60 -18.36 5.25
C LEU A 170 4.27 -18.52 4.50
N ASP A 171 3.90 -19.74 4.12
CA ASP A 171 2.77 -20.01 3.24
C ASP A 171 1.42 -19.65 3.88
N PHE A 172 1.36 -19.56 5.22
CA PHE A 172 0.19 -19.05 5.92
C PHE A 172 -0.11 -17.59 5.53
N ILE A 173 0.90 -16.82 5.10
CA ILE A 173 0.71 -15.44 4.60
C ILE A 173 -0.05 -15.47 3.27
N ASP A 174 0.36 -16.34 2.34
CA ASP A 174 -0.27 -16.51 1.03
C ASP A 174 -1.72 -17.00 1.17
N GLU A 175 -1.96 -17.95 2.08
CA GLU A 175 -3.31 -18.42 2.35
C GLU A 175 -4.17 -17.35 3.06
N SER A 176 -3.59 -16.57 3.98
CA SER A 176 -4.27 -15.47 4.66
C SER A 176 -4.54 -14.28 3.73
N PHE A 177 -3.72 -14.09 2.70
CA PHE A 177 -3.89 -13.04 1.70
C PHE A 177 -5.22 -13.17 0.94
N LYS A 178 -5.80 -14.38 0.85
CA LYS A 178 -7.16 -14.57 0.30
C LYS A 178 -8.24 -13.78 1.04
N GLN A 179 -7.93 -13.28 2.24
CA GLN A 179 -8.81 -12.44 3.05
C GLN A 179 -8.56 -10.94 2.87
N VAL A 180 -7.53 -10.54 2.12
CA VAL A 180 -7.14 -9.14 1.90
C VAL A 180 -7.94 -8.53 0.75
N ASP A 181 -8.42 -7.31 0.92
CA ASP A 181 -9.11 -6.52 -0.10
C ASP A 181 -8.75 -5.02 -0.11
N SER A 182 -7.65 -4.68 0.55
CA SER A 182 -7.04 -3.35 0.60
C SER A 182 -5.87 -3.20 -0.37
N MET A 183 -5.43 -1.97 -0.62
CA MET A 183 -4.26 -1.68 -1.47
C MET A 183 -2.98 -2.28 -0.92
N TYR A 184 -2.84 -2.25 0.41
CA TYR A 184 -1.74 -2.85 1.14
C TYR A 184 -2.27 -3.75 2.25
N TYR A 185 -1.45 -4.71 2.68
CA TYR A 185 -1.65 -5.41 3.93
C TYR A 185 -0.38 -5.41 4.77
N CYS A 186 -0.53 -5.53 6.09
CA CYS A 186 0.56 -5.64 7.04
C CYS A 186 0.43 -6.92 7.87
N VAL A 187 1.50 -7.71 7.97
CA VAL A 187 1.55 -8.93 8.78
C VAL A 187 2.18 -8.63 10.13
N LEU A 188 1.51 -9.03 11.21
CA LEU A 188 1.91 -8.77 12.58
C LEU A 188 1.92 -10.06 13.39
N ASP A 189 2.99 -10.27 14.14
CA ASP A 189 2.99 -11.20 15.28
C ASP A 189 2.27 -10.55 16.47
N SER A 190 1.25 -11.21 17.01
CA SER A 190 0.47 -10.72 18.17
C SER A 190 1.28 -10.58 19.48
N SER A 191 2.51 -11.09 19.53
CA SER A 191 3.40 -10.96 20.69
C SER A 191 4.36 -9.78 20.62
N LYS A 192 4.34 -9.02 19.51
CA LYS A 192 5.27 -7.92 19.24
C LYS A 192 4.54 -6.57 19.15
N ASP A 193 5.30 -5.49 19.34
CA ASP A 193 4.78 -4.12 19.31
C ASP A 193 4.45 -3.67 17.88
N VAL A 194 3.30 -3.03 17.70
CA VAL A 194 2.91 -2.46 16.40
C VAL A 194 3.48 -1.05 16.27
N ILE A 195 4.08 -0.73 15.13
CA ILE A 195 4.50 0.65 14.85
C ILE A 195 3.29 1.58 14.85
N ALA A 196 3.42 2.69 15.59
CA ALA A 196 2.40 3.73 15.61
C ALA A 196 2.25 4.39 14.23
N ASN A 197 1.01 4.52 13.78
CA ASN A 197 0.61 5.20 12.54
C ASN A 197 1.29 4.65 11.28
N ILE A 198 1.49 3.33 11.18
CA ILE A 198 2.10 2.70 9.99
C ILE A 198 1.37 3.06 8.70
N ILE A 199 0.04 3.15 8.73
CA ILE A 199 -0.76 3.53 7.56
C ILE A 199 -0.44 4.96 7.12
N LYS A 200 -0.28 5.89 8.08
CA LYS A 200 0.10 7.27 7.78
C LYS A 200 1.52 7.39 7.25
N ARG A 201 2.44 6.59 7.78
CA ARG A 201 3.84 6.55 7.30
C ARG A 201 3.90 6.10 5.84
N VAL A 202 3.13 5.07 5.48
CA VAL A 202 3.02 4.61 4.10
C VAL A 202 2.34 5.65 3.20
N ASP A 203 1.28 6.30 3.69
CA ASP A 203 0.65 7.44 3.00
C ASP A 203 1.66 8.57 2.72
N THR A 204 2.50 8.93 3.69
CA THR A 204 3.55 9.93 3.51
C THR A 204 4.54 9.50 2.41
N ILE A 205 5.04 8.26 2.44
CA ILE A 205 5.98 7.77 1.42
C ILE A 205 5.39 7.88 0.01
N ILE A 206 4.14 7.44 -0.18
CA ILE A 206 3.52 7.33 -1.50
C ILE A 206 2.98 8.69 -1.99
N ASN A 207 2.26 9.41 -1.13
CA ASN A 207 1.48 10.58 -1.54
C ASN A 207 2.17 11.91 -1.25
N GLN A 208 3.07 11.98 -0.26
CA GLN A 208 3.78 13.22 0.09
C GLN A 208 5.19 13.23 -0.49
N ASP A 209 5.95 12.16 -0.26
CA ASP A 209 7.32 12.03 -0.78
C ASP A 209 7.34 11.56 -2.24
N MET A 210 6.19 11.12 -2.78
CA MET A 210 6.06 10.60 -4.15
C MET A 210 6.96 9.41 -4.46
N ARG A 211 7.43 8.70 -3.44
CA ARG A 211 8.31 7.55 -3.62
C ARG A 211 7.48 6.32 -3.93
N PRO A 212 7.91 5.50 -4.90
CA PRO A 212 7.21 4.26 -5.15
C PRO A 212 7.43 3.30 -3.96
N LEU A 213 6.38 2.62 -3.52
CA LEU A 213 6.45 1.66 -2.42
C LEU A 213 5.73 0.38 -2.83
N SER A 214 6.49 -0.70 -2.91
CA SER A 214 5.95 -2.04 -3.13
C SER A 214 5.91 -2.82 -1.82
N VAL A 215 7.00 -2.79 -1.06
CA VAL A 215 7.19 -3.68 0.10
C VAL A 215 7.98 -2.98 1.21
N ILE A 216 7.58 -3.25 2.45
CA ILE A 216 8.36 -2.97 3.66
C ILE A 216 8.78 -4.32 4.22
N LYS A 217 10.10 -4.55 4.28
CA LYS A 217 10.67 -5.77 4.82
C LYS A 217 10.69 -5.72 6.35
N PRO A 218 10.30 -6.83 7.02
CA PRO A 218 10.58 -7.02 8.43
C PRO A 218 12.09 -7.18 8.62
N ASP A 219 12.58 -6.87 9.83
CA ASP A 219 13.98 -7.18 10.18
C ASP A 219 14.22 -8.69 10.33
N GLU A 220 13.21 -9.38 10.89
CA GLU A 220 13.26 -10.82 11.17
C GLU A 220 11.85 -11.41 11.12
N GLY A 221 11.73 -12.58 10.48
CA GLY A 221 10.47 -13.28 10.31
C GLY A 221 9.50 -12.50 9.42
N TYR A 222 8.26 -12.33 9.87
CA TYR A 222 7.18 -11.69 9.11
C TYR A 222 6.59 -10.44 9.79
N HIS A 223 6.91 -10.19 11.07
CA HIS A 223 6.29 -9.09 11.81
C HIS A 223 6.77 -7.75 11.25
N GLY A 224 5.82 -6.93 10.81
CA GLY A 224 6.10 -5.65 10.15
C GLY A 224 6.27 -5.76 8.63
N LEU A 225 6.02 -6.95 8.06
CA LEU A 225 5.92 -7.07 6.61
C LEU A 225 4.74 -6.23 6.11
N VAL A 226 4.98 -5.30 5.19
CA VAL A 226 3.93 -4.60 4.44
C VAL A 226 4.11 -4.89 2.97
N VAL A 227 3.04 -5.28 2.28
CA VAL A 227 3.10 -5.61 0.85
C VAL A 227 1.92 -4.98 0.13
N GLN A 228 2.18 -4.47 -1.07
CA GLN A 228 1.13 -4.03 -1.97
C GLN A 228 0.35 -5.25 -2.49
N SER A 229 -0.98 -5.25 -2.31
CA SER A 229 -1.80 -6.42 -2.59
C SER A 229 -1.77 -6.86 -4.06
N ILE A 230 -1.70 -5.92 -5.00
CA ILE A 230 -1.60 -6.26 -6.43
C ILE A 230 -0.31 -7.01 -6.74
N LEU A 231 0.81 -6.62 -6.13
CA LEU A 231 2.08 -7.31 -6.31
C LEU A 231 2.01 -8.75 -5.81
N HIS A 232 1.38 -8.97 -4.64
CA HIS A 232 1.15 -10.32 -4.15
C HIS A 232 0.26 -11.11 -5.12
N GLN A 233 -0.84 -10.53 -5.58
CA GLN A 233 -1.76 -11.19 -6.52
C GLN A 233 -1.08 -11.62 -7.83
N GLU A 234 -0.22 -10.78 -8.41
CA GLU A 234 0.49 -11.12 -9.66
C GLU A 234 1.57 -12.19 -9.45
N LEU A 235 2.19 -12.24 -8.27
CA LEU A 235 3.23 -13.22 -7.95
C LEU A 235 2.71 -14.56 -7.40
N LEU A 236 1.40 -14.67 -7.09
CA LEU A 236 0.76 -15.91 -6.60
C LEU A 236 0.70 -17.05 -7.63
N PRO A 237 0.25 -16.84 -8.88
CA PRO A 237 -0.01 -17.93 -9.83
C PRO A 237 1.24 -18.66 -10.32
N GLU A 238 2.41 -18.02 -10.22
CA GLU A 238 3.63 -18.50 -10.88
C GLU A 238 4.39 -19.61 -10.15
N ALA A 239 3.92 -20.12 -8.99
CA ALA A 239 4.80 -20.96 -8.17
C ALA A 239 4.21 -22.26 -7.62
N GLU A 240 5.02 -23.31 -7.78
CA GLU A 240 5.04 -24.48 -6.89
C GLU A 240 5.56 -24.11 -5.47
N ASP A 241 6.15 -22.92 -5.28
CA ASP A 241 6.81 -22.44 -4.05
C ASP A 241 6.10 -21.17 -3.48
N ARG A 242 5.45 -21.29 -2.31
CA ARG A 242 4.50 -20.30 -1.71
C ARG A 242 5.14 -19.25 -0.79
N ASN A 243 6.29 -18.70 -1.18
CA ASN A 243 6.96 -17.68 -0.37
C ASN A 243 7.04 -16.34 -1.10
N ILE A 244 6.00 -15.52 -0.94
CA ILE A 244 5.93 -14.19 -1.55
C ILE A 244 7.12 -13.29 -1.19
N LEU A 245 7.60 -13.36 0.05
CA LEU A 245 8.72 -12.56 0.53
C LEU A 245 10.00 -12.84 -0.25
N ARG A 246 10.27 -14.13 -0.49
CA ARG A 246 11.42 -14.57 -1.29
C ARG A 246 11.31 -14.07 -2.75
N LYS A 247 10.13 -14.20 -3.36
CA LYS A 247 9.90 -13.73 -4.74
C LYS A 247 10.11 -12.23 -4.90
N ILE A 248 9.61 -11.44 -3.96
CA ILE A 248 9.82 -9.98 -3.94
C ILE A 248 11.32 -9.66 -3.89
N ILE A 249 12.07 -10.37 -3.04
CA ILE A 249 13.52 -10.17 -2.89
C ILE A 249 14.23 -10.52 -4.20
N GLU A 250 13.97 -11.70 -4.74
CA GLU A 250 14.58 -12.18 -5.99
C GLU A 250 14.24 -11.24 -7.16
N LEU A 251 13.00 -10.76 -7.24
CA LEU A 251 12.57 -9.81 -8.27
C LEU A 251 13.35 -8.50 -8.15
N SER A 252 13.41 -7.89 -6.97
CA SER A 252 14.13 -6.62 -6.75
C SER A 252 15.64 -6.74 -6.98
N GLU A 253 16.24 -7.87 -6.61
CA GLU A 253 17.65 -8.14 -6.89
C GLU A 253 17.92 -8.32 -8.39
N SER A 254 17.02 -9.00 -9.11
CA SER A 254 17.16 -9.25 -10.54
C SER A 254 16.95 -8.01 -11.41
N THR A 255 16.08 -7.09 -11.00
CA THR A 255 15.81 -5.84 -11.73
C THR A 255 16.75 -4.70 -11.34
N GLY A 256 17.52 -4.84 -10.23
CA GLY A 256 18.32 -3.76 -9.67
C GLY A 256 17.49 -2.63 -9.04
N GLU A 257 16.17 -2.81 -8.96
CA GLU A 257 15.22 -1.82 -8.49
C GLU A 257 15.05 -1.90 -6.97
N GLN A 258 16.02 -1.37 -6.23
CA GLN A 258 15.96 -1.31 -4.77
C GLN A 258 15.06 -0.18 -4.23
N GLY A 259 14.70 0.80 -5.07
CA GLY A 259 13.95 1.99 -4.66
C GLY A 259 12.50 1.75 -4.19
N PHE A 260 11.99 0.53 -4.36
CA PHE A 260 10.62 0.12 -4.03
C PHE A 260 10.51 -0.63 -2.70
N ILE A 261 11.66 -0.95 -2.09
CA ILE A 261 11.77 -1.76 -0.86
C ILE A 261 12.26 -0.89 0.29
N PHE A 262 11.46 -0.86 1.35
CA PHE A 262 11.76 -0.15 2.59
C PHE A 262 11.98 -1.15 3.72
N TYR A 263 12.57 -0.70 4.83
CA TYR A 263 12.82 -1.54 5.99
C TYR A 263 11.96 -1.10 7.17
N TRP A 264 11.42 -2.04 7.93
CA TRP A 264 10.56 -1.77 9.08
C TRP A 264 11.16 -0.77 10.07
N LYS A 265 12.44 -0.91 10.42
CA LYS A 265 13.19 0.03 11.29
C LYS A 265 13.38 1.43 10.71
N SER A 266 13.28 1.59 9.40
CA SER A 266 13.45 2.89 8.72
C SER A 266 12.16 3.71 8.67
N LEU A 267 11.06 3.16 9.20
CA LEU A 267 9.75 3.80 9.30
C LEU A 267 9.50 4.40 10.68
#